data_AF-A0A3N5E2H6-F1
#
_entry.id   AF-A0A3N5E2H6-F1
#
_cell.length_a   1.000
_cell.length_b   1.000
_cell.length_c   1.000
_cell.angle_alpha   90.00
_cell.angle_beta   90.00
_cell.angle_gamma   90.00
#
_symmetry.space_group_name_H-M   'P 1'
#
loop_
_entity.id
_entity.type
_entity.pdbx_description
1 polymer ?
#
loop_
_entity_poly.entity_id
_entity_poly.type
_entity_poly.pdbx_seq_one_letter_code
_entity_poly.pdbx_strand_id
1 'polypeptide(L)'
;MTRQSISFTQPNDEWLKIQVDSKEYSSKSELVNDLVRQARKQQRQIDWISSKLENAENSGFTNDSKEQIMLKSKSLLNGSIQTE
;
A
#
# COMPACT_ATOMS: atom_id res chain seq x y z
N MET A 1 2.02 -5.78 -27.43
CA MET A 1 0.95 -5.42 -26.47
C MET A 1 -0.39 -5.73 -27.12
N THR A 2 -1.29 -6.41 -26.44
CA THR A 2 -2.66 -6.60 -26.94
C THR A 2 -3.40 -5.28 -26.82
N ARG A 3 -3.89 -4.72 -27.93
CA ARG A 3 -4.62 -3.45 -27.92
C ARG A 3 -5.97 -3.67 -27.25
N GLN A 4 -6.13 -3.17 -26.03
CA GLN A 4 -7.43 -3.11 -25.38
C GLN A 4 -8.08 -1.77 -25.68
N SER A 5 -9.32 -1.81 -26.20
CA SER A 5 -10.12 -0.60 -26.38
C SER A 5 -10.87 -0.34 -25.09
N ILE A 6 -10.61 0.80 -24.47
CA ILE A 6 -11.22 1.21 -23.20
C ILE A 6 -11.91 2.53 -23.45
N SER A 7 -13.19 2.64 -23.09
CA SER A 7 -13.94 3.88 -23.20
C SER A 7 -13.85 4.64 -21.88
N PHE A 8 -13.39 5.88 -21.93
CA PHE A 8 -13.37 6.78 -20.78
C PHE A 8 -14.60 7.68 -20.79
N THR A 9 -14.99 8.15 -19.61
CA THR A 9 -15.96 9.23 -19.49
C THR A 9 -15.36 10.53 -20.06
N GLN A 10 -16.22 11.41 -20.56
CA GLN A 10 -15.82 12.68 -21.18
C GLN A 10 -14.81 13.50 -20.33
N PRO A 11 -15.01 13.74 -19.02
CA PRO A 11 -14.04 14.47 -18.21
C PRO A 11 -12.70 13.74 -18.04
N ASN A 12 -12.70 12.40 -18.04
CA ASN A 12 -11.47 11.62 -17.92
C ASN A 12 -10.65 11.66 -19.21
N ASP A 13 -11.31 11.63 -20.38
CA ASP A 13 -10.60 11.73 -21.66
C ASP A 13 -9.99 13.13 -21.87
N GLU A 14 -10.69 14.19 -21.44
CA GLU A 14 -10.16 15.56 -21.43
C GLU A 14 -8.95 15.68 -20.52
N TRP A 15 -9.01 15.13 -19.30
CA TRP A 15 -7.88 15.11 -18.39
C TRP A 15 -6.69 14.34 -18.97
N LEU A 16 -6.90 13.15 -19.55
CA LEU A 16 -5.84 12.38 -20.22
C LEU A 16 -5.22 13.16 -21.38
N LYS A 17 -6.02 13.92 -22.12
CA LYS A 17 -5.54 14.76 -23.23
C LYS A 17 -4.66 15.90 -22.74
N ILE A 18 -5.05 16.58 -21.65
CA ILE A 18 -4.25 17.65 -21.02
C ILE A 18 -2.87 17.14 -20.58
N GLN A 19 -2.80 15.92 -20.02
CA GLN A 19 -1.54 15.31 -19.58
C GLN A 19 -0.64 14.86 -20.73
N VAL A 20 -1.20 14.54 -21.90
CA VAL A 20 -0.42 14.29 -23.11
C VAL A 20 0.04 15.61 -23.74
N ASP A 21 -0.82 16.64 -23.72
CA ASP A 21 -0.52 17.97 -24.22
C ASP A 21 0.57 18.69 -23.39
N SER A 22 0.68 18.39 -22.09
CA SER A 22 1.78 18.85 -21.22
C SER A 22 3.14 18.23 -21.55
N LYS A 23 3.21 17.29 -22.51
CA LYS A 23 4.39 16.52 -22.92
C LYS A 23 5.03 15.68 -21.81
N GLU A 24 4.34 15.49 -20.69
CA GLU A 24 4.82 14.59 -19.63
C GLU A 24 4.68 13.12 -20.04
N TYR A 25 3.77 12.81 -20.98
CA TYR A 25 3.54 11.47 -21.49
C TYR A 25 3.46 11.47 -23.02
N SER A 26 4.05 10.45 -23.66
CA SER A 26 4.11 10.33 -25.12
C SER A 26 2.77 9.88 -25.71
N SER A 27 1.91 9.23 -24.90
CA SER A 27 0.61 8.76 -25.35
C SER A 27 -0.37 8.54 -24.19
N LYS A 28 -1.67 8.58 -24.49
CA LYS A 28 -2.73 8.21 -23.54
C LYS A 28 -2.52 6.80 -22.97
N SER A 29 -2.00 5.87 -23.79
CA SER A 29 -1.73 4.49 -23.35
C SER A 29 -0.58 4.39 -22.35
N GLU A 30 0.44 5.24 -22.46
CA GLU A 30 1.53 5.31 -21.50
C GLU A 30 1.02 5.79 -20.14
N LEU A 31 0.26 6.88 -20.12
CA LEU A 31 -0.36 7.43 -18.91
C LEU A 31 -1.29 6.41 -18.23
N VAL A 32 -2.13 5.70 -19.00
CA VAL A 32 -3.01 4.65 -18.45
C VAL A 32 -2.19 3.50 -17.85
N ASN A 33 -1.12 3.06 -18.50
CA ASN A 33 -0.27 2.01 -17.96
C ASN A 33 0.41 2.44 -16.66
N ASP A 34 0.85 3.70 -16.57
CA ASP A 34 1.46 4.22 -15.35
C ASP A 34 0.45 4.41 -14.21
N LEU A 35 -0.78 4.86 -14.51
CA LEU A 35 -1.86 4.88 -13.54
C LEU A 35 -2.17 3.47 -13.00
N VAL A 36 -2.23 2.46 -13.87
CA VAL A 36 -2.43 1.06 -13.45
C VAL A 36 -1.27 0.59 -12.57
N ARG A 37 -0.02 0.96 -12.90
CA ARG A 37 1.15 0.63 -12.04
C ARG A 37 1.05 1.29 -10.67
N GLN A 38 0.65 2.56 -10.61
CA GLN A 38 0.46 3.28 -9.34
C GLN A 38 -0.64 2.65 -8.50
N ALA A 39 -1.81 2.38 -9.10
CA ALA A 39 -2.92 1.71 -8.43
C ALA A 39 -2.51 0.32 -7.88
N ARG A 40 -1.73 -0.47 -8.64
CA ARG A 40 -1.22 -1.76 -8.16
C ARG A 40 -0.24 -1.63 -6.99
N LYS A 41 0.57 -0.58 -6.95
CA LYS A 41 1.46 -0.32 -5.81
C LYS A 41 0.66 0.03 -4.56
N GLN A 42 -0.33 0.90 -4.70
CA GLN A 42 -1.24 1.28 -3.61
C GLN A 42 -2.02 0.08 -3.10
N GLN A 43 -2.56 -0.75 -4.00
CA GLN A 43 -3.28 -1.97 -3.64
C GLN A 43 -2.41 -2.90 -2.80
N ARG A 44 -1.15 -3.15 -3.20
CA ARG A 44 -0.23 -3.98 -2.39
C ARG A 44 0.01 -3.42 -1.00
N GLN A 45 0.11 -2.10 -0.86
CA GLN A 45 0.27 -1.47 0.45
C GLN A 45 -0.98 -1.65 1.30
N ILE A 46 -2.16 -1.46 0.71
CA ILE A 46 -3.44 -1.69 1.38
C ILE A 46 -3.57 -3.15 1.79
N ASP A 47 -3.32 -4.09 0.87
CA ASP A 47 -3.38 -5.53 1.15
C ASP A 47 -2.42 -5.93 2.28
N TRP A 48 -1.22 -5.34 2.32
CA TRP A 48 -0.27 -5.57 3.40
C TRP A 48 -0.78 -5.05 4.75
N ILE A 49 -1.37 -3.85 4.79
CA ILE A 49 -1.98 -3.28 6.00
C ILE A 49 -3.17 -4.13 6.44
N SER A 50 -4.08 -4.47 5.52
CA SER A 50 -5.27 -5.28 5.79
C SER A 50 -4.88 -6.65 6.34
N SER A 51 -3.88 -7.32 5.73
CA SER A 51 -3.38 -8.60 6.22
C SER A 51 -2.73 -8.48 7.60
N LYS A 52 -2.00 -7.38 7.87
CA LYS A 52 -1.46 -7.11 9.22
C LYS A 52 -2.57 -6.89 10.25
N LEU A 53 -3.63 -6.17 9.87
CA LEU A 53 -4.79 -5.92 10.73
C LEU A 53 -5.52 -7.22 11.04
N GLU A 54 -5.81 -8.03 10.03
CA GLU A 54 -6.49 -9.32 10.16
C GLU A 54 -5.68 -10.28 11.05
N ASN A 55 -4.37 -10.34 10.87
CA ASN A 55 -3.49 -11.12 11.76
C ASN A 55 -3.53 -10.59 13.21
N ALA A 56 -3.58 -9.26 13.40
CA ALA A 56 -3.66 -8.67 14.73
C ALA A 56 -5.02 -8.97 15.40
N GLU A 57 -6.12 -8.87 14.66
CA GLU A 57 -7.47 -9.20 15.13
C GLU A 57 -7.57 -10.68 15.51
N ASN A 58 -7.02 -11.58 14.67
CA ASN A 58 -6.98 -13.01 14.95
C ASN A 58 -6.02 -13.38 16.10
N SER A 59 -4.96 -12.60 16.33
CA SER A 59 -4.01 -12.84 17.42
C SER A 59 -4.58 -12.54 18.82
N GLY A 60 -5.78 -11.96 18.88
CA GLY A 60 -6.47 -11.62 20.11
C GLY A 60 -5.97 -10.32 20.72
N PHE A 61 -6.90 -9.52 21.23
CA PHE A 61 -6.56 -8.27 21.91
C PHE A 61 -6.01 -8.56 23.31
N THR A 62 -4.82 -8.04 23.61
CA THR A 62 -4.24 -8.11 24.95
C THR A 62 -4.81 -6.97 25.78
N ASN A 63 -5.34 -7.27 26.98
CA ASN A 63 -5.75 -6.27 27.97
C ASN A 63 -4.57 -5.70 28.78
N ASP A 64 -3.34 -5.90 28.30
CA ASP A 64 -2.13 -5.48 29.02
C ASP A 64 -2.06 -3.95 29.06
N SER A 65 -1.87 -3.39 30.26
CA SER A 65 -1.65 -1.96 30.40
C SER A 65 -0.29 -1.55 29.81
N LYS A 66 -0.14 -0.28 29.44
CA LYS A 66 1.11 0.30 28.92
C LYS A 66 2.34 -0.06 29.78
N GLU A 67 2.17 -0.13 31.10
CA GLU A 67 3.25 -0.46 32.04
C GLU A 67 3.65 -1.94 31.97
N GLN A 68 2.67 -2.85 31.81
CA GLN A 68 2.93 -4.28 31.66
C GLN A 68 3.59 -4.60 30.30
N ILE A 69 3.21 -3.91 29.23
CA ILE A 69 3.87 -4.02 27.91
C ILE A 69 5.33 -3.53 28.01
N MET A 70 5.58 -2.43 28.72
CA MET A 70 6.94 -1.92 28.91
C MET A 70 7.80 -2.90 29.72
N LEU A 71 7.25 -3.49 30.79
CA LEU A 71 7.96 -4.49 31.60
C LEU A 71 8.26 -5.77 30.80
N LYS A 72 7.27 -6.29 30.03
CA LYS A 72 7.47 -7.46 29.15
C LYS A 72 8.50 -7.18 28.04
N SER A 73 8.47 -6.00 27.43
CA SER A 73 9.44 -5.62 26.39
C SER A 73 10.85 -5.49 26.96
N LYS A 74 11.00 -4.84 28.12
CA LYS A 74 12.31 -4.73 28.81
C LYS A 74 12.85 -6.08 29.29
N SER A 75 11.99 -6.99 29.77
CA SER A 75 12.43 -8.31 30.19
C SER A 75 12.89 -9.17 29.01
N LEU A 76 12.21 -9.09 27.86
CA LEU A 76 12.61 -9.76 26.62
C LEU A 76 13.96 -9.24 26.08
N LEU A 77 14.19 -7.92 26.12
CA LEU A 77 15.46 -7.29 25.72
C LEU A 77 16.62 -7.65 26.65
N ASN A 78 16.37 -7.83 27.95
CA ASN A 78 17.41 -8.22 28.91
C ASN A 78 17.69 -9.73 28.91
N GLY A 79 16.74 -10.57 28.51
CA GLY A 79 16.92 -12.03 28.40
C GLY A 79 17.90 -12.45 27.30
N SER A 80 18.07 -11.65 26.26
CA SER A 80 19.06 -11.88 25.18
C SER A 80 20.49 -11.49 25.55
N ILE A 81 20.73 -10.95 26.75
CA ILE A 81 22.06 -10.50 27.20
C ILE A 81 22.71 -11.53 28.16
N GLN A 82 21.97 -12.55 28.62
CA GLN A 82 22.47 -13.52 29.62
C GLN A 82 22.75 -14.92 29.04
N THR A 83 23.23 -15.02 27.80
CA THR A 83 23.78 -16.26 27.25
C THR A 83 25.24 -16.07 26.86
N GLU A 84 26.12 -15.97 27.86
CA GLU A 84 27.55 -16.32 27.79
C GLU A 84 28.00 -16.95 29.12
#